data_AF-A0A1B8UJU6-F1
#
_entry.id   AF-A0A1B8UJU6-F1
#
_cell.length_a   1.000
_cell.length_b   1.000
_cell.length_c   1.000
_cell.angle_alpha   90.00
_cell.angle_beta   90.00
_cell.angle_gamma   90.00
#
_symmetry.space_group_name_H-M   'P 1'
#
loop_
_entity.id
_entity.type
_entity.pdbx_description
1 polymer ?
#
loop_
_entity_poly.entity_id
_entity_poly.type
_entity_poly.pdbx_seq_one_letter_code
_entity_poly.pdbx_strand_id
1 'polypeptide(L)' 'MSEKQTKEVDKLVKPGRFGVTNKQLIPAIKEAIAAGDVKRLSMLKEQYLYTFEHSLRYLKKTERQYITDHLKS' A
#
# COMPACT_ATOMS: atom_id res chain seq x y z
N MET A 1 -8.65 9.50 -10.82
CA MET A 1 -7.22 9.59 -10.45
C MET A 1 -6.55 10.62 -11.36
N SER A 2 -5.97 11.68 -10.82
CA SER A 2 -5.21 12.66 -11.62
C SER A 2 -3.76 12.17 -11.78
N GLU A 3 -3.11 12.36 -12.92
CA GLU A 3 -1.76 11.85 -13.22
C GLU A 3 -0.70 12.23 -12.17
N LYS A 4 -0.89 13.35 -11.44
CA LYS A 4 -0.02 13.75 -10.34
C LYS A 4 -0.02 12.75 -9.18
N GLN A 5 -1.19 12.22 -8.85
CA GLN A 5 -1.38 11.32 -7.71
C GLN A 5 -0.72 9.96 -7.98
N THR A 6 -0.83 9.48 -9.22
CA THR A 6 -0.19 8.24 -9.68
C THR A 6 1.34 8.32 -9.58
N LYS A 7 1.93 9.46 -9.97
CA LYS A 7 3.38 9.71 -9.90
C LYS A 7 3.93 9.79 -8.47
N GLU A 8 3.15 10.24 -7.50
CA GLU A 8 3.58 10.26 -6.10
C GLU A 8 3.64 8.85 -5.50
N VAL A 9 2.64 8.01 -5.80
CA VAL A 9 2.62 6.62 -5.33
C VAL A 9 3.73 5.78 -5.99
N ASP A 10 3.97 5.99 -7.28
CA ASP A 10 5.03 5.28 -8.00
C ASP A 10 6.44 5.63 -7.48
N LYS A 11 6.65 6.83 -6.92
CA LYS A 11 7.91 7.18 -6.24
C LYS A 11 8.12 6.41 -4.93
N LEU A 12 7.03 6.05 -4.25
CA LEU A 12 7.08 5.34 -2.97
C LEU A 12 7.45 3.86 -3.16
N VAL A 13 6.96 3.23 -4.24
CA VAL A 13 7.07 1.79 -4.44
C VAL A 13 8.01 1.39 -5.59
N LYS A 14 8.31 2.34 -6.49
CA LYS A 14 9.18 2.18 -7.67
C LYS A 14 8.79 0.95 -8.50
N PRO A 15 7.62 0.96 -9.17
CA PRO A 15 7.16 -0.17 -9.98
C PRO A 15 8.20 -0.59 -11.03
N GLY A 16 8.36 -1.90 -11.19
CA GLY A 16 9.20 -2.48 -12.25
C GLY A 16 8.44 -2.63 -13.57
N ARG A 17 9.08 -3.26 -14.56
CA ARG A 17 8.49 -3.54 -15.88
C ARG A 17 7.14 -4.28 -15.82
N PHE A 18 6.90 -5.06 -14.78
CA PHE A 18 5.68 -5.85 -14.57
C PHE A 18 4.78 -5.29 -13.44
N GLY A 19 4.97 -4.03 -13.07
CA GLY A 19 4.26 -3.40 -11.96
C GLY A 19 4.97 -3.60 -10.61
N VAL A 20 4.19 -3.55 -9.54
CA VAL A 20 4.68 -3.64 -8.15
C VAL A 20 4.64 -5.07 -7.64
N THR A 21 5.74 -5.49 -7.00
CA THR A 21 5.84 -6.79 -6.30
C THR A 21 5.56 -6.65 -4.80
N ASN A 22 5.23 -7.76 -4.13
CA ASN A 22 5.10 -7.81 -2.66
C ASN A 22 6.35 -7.29 -1.95
N LYS A 23 7.56 -7.57 -2.49
CA LYS A 23 8.83 -7.10 -1.90
C LYS A 23 8.93 -5.58 -1.86
N GLN A 24 8.29 -4.90 -2.80
CA GLN A 24 8.27 -3.43 -2.88
C GLN A 24 7.08 -2.85 -2.10
N LEU A 25 5.92 -3.51 -2.15
CA LEU A 25 4.70 -2.99 -1.54
C LEU A 25 4.64 -3.18 -0.02
N ILE A 26 5.15 -4.29 0.51
CA ILE A 26 5.12 -4.58 1.95
C ILE A 26 5.85 -3.50 2.78
N PRO A 27 7.08 -3.06 2.42
CA PRO A 27 7.74 -1.96 3.12
C PRO A 27 6.91 -0.67 3.09
N ALA A 28 6.35 -0.31 1.93
CA ALA A 28 5.54 0.90 1.79
C ALA A 28 4.27 0.87 2.65
N ILE A 29 3.61 -0.29 2.75
CA ILE A 29 2.45 -0.49 3.65
C ILE A 29 2.88 -0.32 5.11
N LYS A 30 3.98 -0.96 5.52
CA LYS A 30 4.47 -0.89 6.90
C LYS A 30 4.87 0.51 7.30
N GLU A 31 5.55 1.25 6.43
CA GLU A 31 5.88 2.65 6.65
C GLU A 31 4.63 3.51 6.83
N ALA A 32 3.61 3.31 5.99
CA ALA A 32 2.37 4.06 6.09
C ALA A 32 1.60 3.75 7.40
N ILE A 33 1.61 2.49 7.85
CA ILE A 33 1.08 2.11 9.18
C ILE A 33 1.88 2.79 10.29
N ALA A 34 3.22 2.73 10.26
CA ALA A 34 4.07 3.34 11.29
C ALA A 34 3.92 4.86 11.36
N ALA A 35 3.70 5.51 10.21
CA ALA A 35 3.46 6.94 10.12
C ALA A 35 2.01 7.35 10.46
N GLY A 36 1.09 6.40 10.65
CA GLY A 36 -0.34 6.67 10.81
C GLY A 36 -0.98 7.27 9.55
N ASP A 37 -0.35 7.12 8.38
CA ASP A 37 -0.75 7.75 7.12
C ASP A 37 -1.79 6.90 6.39
N VAL A 38 -3.04 7.02 6.84
CA VAL A 38 -4.20 6.32 6.25
C VAL A 38 -4.40 6.70 4.79
N LYS A 39 -4.09 7.94 4.41
CA LYS A 39 -4.23 8.41 3.02
C LYS A 39 -3.27 7.67 2.11
N ARG A 40 -2.00 7.53 2.51
CA ARG A 40 -1.00 6.73 1.78
C ARG A 40 -1.42 5.27 1.69
N LEU A 41 -1.99 4.69 2.76
CA LEU A 41 -2.54 3.33 2.71
C LEU A 41 -3.68 3.18 1.69
N SER A 42 -4.63 4.12 1.65
CA SER A 42 -5.73 4.11 0.66
C SER A 42 -5.19 4.19 -0.77
N MET A 43 -4.22 5.08 -1.01
CA MET A 43 -3.60 5.23 -2.33
C MET A 43 -2.88 3.96 -2.78
N LEU A 44 -2.17 3.28 -1.87
CA LEU A 44 -1.53 1.98 -2.16
C LEU A 44 -2.57 0.89 -2.48
N LYS A 45 -3.71 0.86 -1.77
CA LYS A 45 -4.82 -0.08 -2.01
C LYS A 45 -5.47 0.17 -3.37
N GLU A 46 -5.80 1.42 -3.70
CA GLU A 46 -6.46 1.78 -4.95
C GLU A 46 -5.57 1.55 -6.17
N GLN A 47 -4.27 1.86 -6.07
CA GLN A 47 -3.35 1.77 -7.20
C GLN A 47 -2.83 0.35 -7.46
N TYR A 48 -2.70 -0.48 -6.42
CA TYR A 48 -2.12 -1.83 -6.53
C TYR A 48 -3.01 -2.90 -5.92
N LEU A 49 -4.34 -2.82 -6.11
CA LEU A 49 -5.36 -3.65 -5.44
C LEU A 49 -4.96 -5.13 -5.28
N TYR A 50 -4.64 -5.82 -6.38
CA TYR A 50 -4.27 -7.24 -6.35
C TYR A 50 -3.03 -7.51 -5.50
N THR A 51 -1.94 -6.78 -5.75
CA THR A 51 -0.69 -6.92 -4.99
C THR A 51 -0.89 -6.51 -3.53
N PHE A 52 -1.74 -5.52 -3.25
CA PHE A 52 -2.06 -5.04 -1.92
C PHE A 52 -2.72 -6.15 -1.10
N GLU A 53 -3.79 -6.75 -1.61
CA GLU A 53 -4.48 -7.88 -0.96
C GLU A 53 -3.53 -9.07 -0.74
N HIS A 54 -2.70 -9.39 -1.73
CA HIS A 54 -1.69 -10.44 -1.61
C HIS A 54 -0.64 -10.13 -0.54
N SER A 55 -0.26 -8.86 -0.38
CA SER A 55 0.72 -8.40 0.59
C SER A 55 0.24 -8.54 2.04
N LEU A 56 -1.08 -8.43 2.30
CA LEU A 56 -1.65 -8.51 3.65
C LEU A 56 -1.36 -9.85 4.36
N ARG A 57 -1.18 -10.94 3.60
CA ARG A 57 -0.82 -12.26 4.13
C ARG A 57 0.55 -12.27 4.82
N TYR A 58 1.44 -11.35 4.45
CA TYR A 58 2.80 -11.25 5.01
C TYR A 58 2.91 -10.23 6.16
N LEU A 59 1.81 -9.57 6.51
CA LEU A 59 1.77 -8.61 7.62
C LEU A 59 1.52 -9.32 8.96
N LYS A 60 1.83 -8.64 10.06
CA LYS A 60 1.48 -9.08 11.42
C LYS A 60 -0.02 -8.91 11.67
N LYS A 61 -0.54 -9.60 12.69
CA LYS A 61 -1.95 -9.47 13.10
C LYS A 61 -2.32 -8.01 13.40
N THR A 62 -1.46 -7.29 14.12
CA THR A 62 -1.68 -5.88 14.48
C THR A 62 -1.67 -4.95 13.27
N GLU A 63 -0.77 -5.17 12.32
CA GLU A 63 -0.69 -4.42 11.06
C GLU A 63 -1.95 -4.64 10.20
N ARG A 64 -2.43 -5.89 10.10
CA ARG A 64 -3.70 -6.19 9.41
C ARG A 64 -4.89 -5.54 10.10
N GLN A 65 -4.94 -5.60 11.43
CA GLN A 65 -6.02 -4.98 12.20
C GLN A 65 -6.06 -3.47 11.95
N TYR A 66 -4.90 -2.81 11.98
CA TYR A 66 -4.80 -1.38 11.67
C TYR A 66 -5.40 -1.04 10.30
N ILE A 67 -5.08 -1.82 9.28
CA ILE A 67 -5.64 -1.65 7.93
C ILE A 67 -7.16 -1.84 7.94
N THR A 68 -7.68 -2.89 8.60
CA THR A 68 -9.12 -3.14 8.70
C THR A 68 -9.86 -2.02 9.42
N ASP A 69 -9.27 -1.44 10.46
CA ASP A 69 -9.90 -0.39 11.26
C ASP A 69 -9.97 0.95 10.51
N HIS A 70 -8.96 1.25 9.69
CA HIS A 70 -8.80 2.56 9.06
C HIS A 70 -9.14 2.61 7.56
N LEU A 71 -9.16 1.47 6.87
CA LEU A 71 -9.50 1.37 5.44
C LEU A 71 -10.82 0.63 5.18
N LYS A 72 -11.77 0.68 6.14
CA LYS A 72 -13.12 0.14 5.94
C LYS A 72 -13.66 0.63 4.60
N SER A 73 -14.02 -0.34 3.74
CA SER A 73 -14.64 -0.12 2.43
C SER A 73 -15.94 0.65 2.55
#